data_AF-A0A485KSK8-F1
#
_entry.id   AF-A0A485KSK8-F1
#
_cell.length_a   1.000
_cell.length_b   1.000
_cell.length_c   1.000
_cell.angle_alpha   90.00
_cell.angle_beta   90.00
_cell.angle_gamma   90.00
#
_symmetry.space_group_name_H-M   'P 1'
#
loop_
_entity.id
_entity.type
_entity.pdbx_description
1 polymer ?
#
loop_
_entity_poly.entity_id
_entity_poly.type
_entity_poly.pdbx_seq_one_letter_code
_entity_poly.pdbx_strand_id
1 'polypeptide(L)'
;MEHGKLALKAAATHAKLTASVLMAPGWPIRLLQATLPLLILLCIFYKYKTIDIAMLVPVKEDARVPFMNAKRGILVPMFDGMLPIGISLIQELRRIGNRDLIQVYYCLGELSQASRRLLHRTDAYIEVIDVCRHYVARGNLTWRAAKEFQNFYIKPLALFHTRLDEVVLLDADDILFVDPAKLWDVPGYKEKGTIFFYDREINIPGFMNKQTPFEPNKHSTIMENTLQRMFRIFEFERFGLSQLHMPSAQVLKSLAFTNQSAHEQDSSIVVVDKRKHPKAMEVLWFLITDWRFRYPRYAGYSWGDKENFWLAYELSRSEYFFSPHGMAAAGALLEGDDNTACGEIAQYFPVANESVLLHINGNAFINPYTKINAINGYDHSIRGDKMDALLANLPYVVTMARPRSPTVIVQPNSSCPQECIYNWSPVNVTSAQREALAQRIRDSFSVAAALQTQTTKSNSVLVVLGVGLVAVYVAVRHVLLRVLPQT
;
A
#
# COMPACT_ATOMS: atom_id res chain seq x y z
N MET A 1 62.22 80.74 -33.05
CA MET A 1 63.61 80.29 -32.79
C MET A 1 63.56 79.54 -31.50
N GLU A 2 63.67 78.21 -31.60
CA GLU A 2 64.79 77.46 -31.01
C GLU A 2 64.38 76.95 -29.62
N HIS A 3 64.32 75.67 -29.29
CA HIS A 3 64.86 74.44 -29.86
C HIS A 3 63.83 73.33 -29.56
N GLY A 4 63.56 72.35 -30.41
CA GLY A 4 64.55 71.58 -31.14
C GLY A 4 65.16 70.52 -30.23
N LYS A 5 64.53 69.34 -30.19
CA LYS A 5 65.22 68.04 -30.08
C LYS A 5 66.09 67.82 -28.83
N LEU A 6 65.51 67.29 -27.74
CA LEU A 6 66.19 66.26 -26.91
C LEU A 6 65.31 65.61 -25.81
N ALA A 7 64.08 65.18 -26.10
CA ALA A 7 63.36 64.29 -25.18
C ALA A 7 62.44 63.26 -25.86
N LEU A 8 62.48 63.19 -27.20
CA LEU A 8 61.79 62.20 -28.02
C LEU A 8 62.81 61.23 -28.63
N LYS A 9 63.44 60.41 -27.78
CA LYS A 9 64.11 59.17 -28.23
C LYS A 9 64.44 58.16 -27.12
N ALA A 10 64.17 58.46 -25.84
CA ALA A 10 64.35 57.51 -24.74
C ALA A 10 63.02 56.95 -24.15
N ALA A 11 61.87 57.58 -24.40
CA ALA A 11 60.58 57.08 -23.91
C ALA A 11 59.88 56.08 -24.86
N ALA A 12 60.42 55.86 -26.06
CA ALA A 12 59.82 54.98 -27.07
C ALA A 12 60.30 53.51 -27.00
N THR A 13 61.20 53.18 -26.08
CA THR A 13 61.81 51.82 -25.97
C THR A 13 61.46 51.11 -24.65
N HIS A 14 60.63 51.69 -23.78
CA HIS A 14 60.06 51.00 -22.61
C HIS A 14 58.52 50.85 -22.65
N ALA A 15 57.83 51.58 -23.53
CA ALA A 15 56.40 51.36 -23.81
C ALA A 15 56.14 50.22 -24.81
N LYS A 16 57.18 49.55 -25.31
CA LYS A 16 57.08 48.39 -26.22
C LYS A 16 57.35 47.03 -25.56
N LEU A 17 57.63 46.97 -24.26
CA LEU A 17 57.75 45.70 -23.53
C LEU A 17 56.66 45.45 -22.47
N THR A 18 55.81 46.44 -22.17
CA THR A 18 54.65 46.27 -21.26
C THR A 18 53.32 46.18 -21.97
N ALA A 19 53.30 46.32 -23.30
CA ALA A 19 52.10 46.17 -24.13
C ALA A 19 51.97 44.79 -24.81
N SER A 20 52.94 43.88 -24.62
CA SER A 20 52.92 42.54 -25.22
C SER A 20 52.60 41.39 -24.25
N VAL A 21 52.30 41.69 -22.97
CA VAL A 21 51.85 40.67 -22.00
C VAL A 21 50.36 40.81 -21.64
N LEU A 22 49.69 41.89 -22.06
CA LEU A 22 48.26 42.13 -21.80
C LEU A 22 47.34 41.89 -23.00
N MET A 23 47.86 41.38 -24.11
CA MET A 23 47.05 41.02 -25.28
C MET A 23 47.22 39.55 -25.68
N ALA A 24 46.70 38.67 -24.83
CA ALA A 24 46.13 37.41 -25.29
C ALA A 24 44.62 37.45 -24.97
N PRO A 25 43.74 37.57 -25.99
CA PRO A 25 42.30 37.62 -25.76
C PRO A 25 41.87 36.26 -25.22
N GLY A 26 41.47 36.22 -23.94
CA GLY A 26 40.88 35.06 -23.31
C GLY A 26 41.62 34.47 -22.11
N TRP A 27 42.81 34.95 -21.72
CA TRP A 27 43.50 34.37 -20.55
C TRP A 27 42.80 34.64 -19.19
N PRO A 28 42.32 35.86 -18.88
CA PRO A 28 41.58 36.12 -17.65
C PRO A 28 40.20 35.42 -17.64
N ILE A 29 39.58 35.30 -18.83
CA ILE A 29 38.27 34.69 -19.03
C ILE A 29 38.37 33.16 -18.90
N ARG A 30 39.40 32.53 -19.47
CA ARG A 30 39.66 31.09 -19.32
C ARG A 30 40.05 30.73 -17.89
N LEU A 31 40.79 31.59 -17.19
CA LEU A 31 41.11 31.39 -15.77
C LEU A 31 39.87 31.55 -14.89
N LEU A 32 38.98 32.53 -15.14
CA LEU A 32 37.70 32.65 -14.43
C LEU A 32 36.72 31.50 -14.76
N GLN A 33 36.65 31.09 -16.02
CA GLN A 33 35.83 29.95 -16.47
C GLN A 33 36.33 28.61 -15.90
N ALA A 34 37.62 28.47 -15.62
CA ALA A 34 38.19 27.28 -15.00
C ALA A 34 38.13 27.33 -13.46
N THR A 35 38.29 28.51 -12.84
CA THR A 35 38.34 28.65 -11.38
C THR A 35 36.97 28.79 -10.73
N LEU A 36 35.98 29.38 -11.40
CA LEU A 36 34.63 29.56 -10.84
C LEU A 36 33.88 28.23 -10.64
N PRO A 37 33.87 27.26 -11.58
CA PRO A 37 33.30 25.94 -11.33
C PRO A 37 34.07 25.18 -10.26
N LEU A 38 35.39 25.36 -10.18
CA LEU A 38 36.24 24.70 -9.18
C LEU A 38 35.98 25.25 -7.77
N LEU A 39 35.80 26.57 -7.62
CA LEU A 39 35.43 27.24 -6.38
C LEU A 39 33.98 26.92 -5.98
N ILE A 40 33.06 26.77 -6.93
CA ILE A 40 31.68 26.31 -6.68
C ILE A 40 31.70 24.85 -6.22
N LEU A 41 32.45 23.97 -6.91
CA LEU A 41 32.65 22.58 -6.49
C LEU A 41 33.29 22.50 -5.12
N LEU A 42 34.34 23.29 -4.84
CA LEU A 42 35.00 23.38 -3.54
C LEU A 42 34.08 23.95 -2.45
N CYS A 43 33.25 24.95 -2.73
CA CYS A 43 32.25 25.46 -1.78
C CYS A 43 31.11 24.46 -1.53
N ILE A 44 30.68 23.72 -2.57
CA ILE A 44 29.72 22.61 -2.44
C ILE A 44 30.35 21.49 -1.59
N PHE A 45 31.60 21.11 -1.84
CA PHE A 45 32.31 20.06 -1.10
C PHE A 45 32.66 20.47 0.34
N TYR A 46 33.07 21.72 0.55
CA TYR A 46 33.48 22.26 1.85
C TYR A 46 32.27 22.54 2.76
N LYS A 47 31.13 22.94 2.19
CA LYS A 47 29.89 23.16 2.94
C LYS A 47 29.05 21.87 3.09
N TYR A 48 29.18 20.91 2.18
CA TYR A 48 28.48 19.62 2.23
C TYR A 48 29.47 18.46 2.11
N LYS A 49 30.03 18.05 3.25
CA LYS A 49 30.84 16.83 3.41
C LYS A 49 30.06 15.52 3.16
N THR A 50 28.79 15.59 2.79
CA THR A 50 27.85 14.45 2.69
C THR A 50 26.72 14.73 1.68
N ILE A 51 27.04 14.95 0.40
CA ILE A 51 26.07 14.56 -0.63
C ILE A 51 26.04 13.03 -0.59
N ASP A 52 24.98 12.44 -0.07
CA ASP A 52 24.81 10.99 -0.07
C ASP A 52 24.50 10.56 -1.52
N ILE A 53 25.56 10.31 -2.30
CA ILE A 53 25.48 9.86 -3.70
C ILE A 53 24.63 8.58 -3.82
N ALA A 54 24.44 7.82 -2.73
CA ALA A 54 23.50 6.69 -2.68
C ALA A 54 22.06 7.10 -3.02
N MET A 55 21.68 8.39 -2.89
CA MET A 55 20.37 8.88 -3.35
C MET A 55 20.22 8.94 -4.89
N LEU A 56 21.33 9.00 -5.63
CA LEU A 56 21.34 9.02 -7.10
C LEU A 56 21.52 7.61 -7.70
N VAL A 57 22.00 6.65 -6.91
CA VAL A 57 22.20 5.26 -7.35
C VAL A 57 20.86 4.51 -7.36
N PRO A 58 20.41 3.93 -8.49
CA PRO A 58 19.23 3.09 -8.52
C PRO A 58 19.29 2.01 -7.45
N VAL A 59 18.19 1.81 -6.71
CA VAL A 59 18.10 0.69 -5.78
C VAL A 59 18.23 -0.58 -6.60
N LYS A 60 19.19 -1.43 -6.24
CA LYS A 60 19.29 -2.76 -6.84
C LYS A 60 18.16 -3.59 -6.26
N GLU A 61 17.15 -3.87 -7.09
CA GLU A 61 15.92 -4.59 -6.70
C GLU A 61 16.13 -6.13 -6.63
N ASP A 62 17.38 -6.59 -6.70
CA ASP A 62 17.69 -8.03 -6.72
C ASP A 62 17.38 -8.67 -5.37
N ALA A 63 16.56 -9.72 -5.39
CA ALA A 63 16.31 -10.58 -4.25
C ALA A 63 17.64 -11.09 -3.66
N ARG A 64 17.78 -11.06 -2.33
CA ARG A 64 18.96 -11.67 -1.68
C ARG A 64 18.93 -13.18 -1.96
N VAL A 65 20.07 -13.73 -2.40
CA VAL A 65 20.29 -15.14 -2.78
C VAL A 65 19.60 -16.17 -1.87
N PRO A 66 19.55 -16.03 -0.53
CA PRO A 66 18.94 -17.04 0.34
C PRO A 66 17.43 -17.29 0.13
N PHE A 67 16.70 -16.36 -0.52
CA PHE A 67 15.24 -16.42 -0.65
C PHE A 67 14.73 -16.69 -2.06
N MET A 68 15.63 -16.90 -3.03
CA MET A 68 15.25 -17.25 -4.40
C MET A 68 14.39 -18.53 -4.44
N ASN A 69 14.64 -19.45 -3.51
CA ASN A 69 13.94 -20.74 -3.42
C ASN A 69 12.80 -20.76 -2.39
N ALA A 70 12.50 -19.63 -1.74
CA ALA A 70 11.38 -19.57 -0.80
C ALA A 70 10.07 -19.92 -1.51
N LYS A 71 9.32 -20.87 -0.95
CA LYS A 71 8.00 -21.29 -1.44
C LYS A 71 6.84 -20.74 -0.64
N ARG A 72 7.13 -20.19 0.53
CA ARG A 72 6.17 -19.66 1.47
C ARG A 72 6.60 -18.26 1.91
N GLY A 73 5.63 -17.37 2.11
CA GLY A 73 5.92 -16.02 2.62
C GLY A 73 4.69 -15.14 2.76
N ILE A 74 4.96 -13.88 3.09
CA ILE A 74 3.95 -12.86 3.37
C ILE A 74 3.94 -11.84 2.23
N LEU A 75 2.75 -11.47 1.77
CA LEU A 75 2.55 -10.40 0.79
C LEU A 75 1.93 -9.20 1.48
N VAL A 76 2.51 -8.01 1.29
CA VAL A 76 1.97 -6.76 1.84
C VAL A 76 1.99 -5.68 0.77
N PRO A 77 0.82 -5.28 0.23
CA PRO A 77 0.78 -4.15 -0.68
C PRO A 77 1.02 -2.83 0.04
N MET A 78 1.79 -1.94 -0.57
CA MET A 78 2.12 -0.63 0.00
C MET A 78 2.20 0.46 -1.08
N PHE A 79 1.92 1.69 -0.65
CA PHE A 79 2.22 2.92 -1.36
C PHE A 79 2.74 3.96 -0.36
N ASP A 80 3.25 5.10 -0.83
CA ASP A 80 3.99 6.06 0.02
C ASP A 80 3.19 6.52 1.26
N GLY A 81 1.87 6.72 1.13
CA GLY A 81 1.01 7.13 2.25
C GLY A 81 0.85 6.06 3.34
N MET A 82 1.07 4.78 3.02
CA MET A 82 1.01 3.68 3.99
C MET A 82 2.40 3.27 4.49
N LEU A 83 3.46 3.92 4.02
CA LEU A 83 4.83 3.50 4.33
C LEU A 83 5.15 3.46 5.84
N PRO A 84 4.73 4.45 6.66
CA PRO A 84 5.00 4.40 8.10
C PRO A 84 4.39 3.17 8.79
N ILE A 85 3.13 2.88 8.46
CA ILE A 85 2.39 1.76 9.05
C ILE A 85 2.82 0.41 8.46
N GLY A 86 3.24 0.38 7.18
CA GLY A 86 3.79 -0.81 6.56
C GLY A 86 5.17 -1.19 7.09
N ILE A 87 6.04 -0.21 7.35
CA ILE A 87 7.34 -0.48 7.99
C ILE A 87 7.15 -0.93 9.44
N SER A 88 6.23 -0.31 10.18
CA SER A 88 5.94 -0.77 11.55
C SER A 88 5.31 -2.17 11.56
N LEU A 89 4.61 -2.61 10.51
CA LEU A 89 4.17 -4.01 10.35
C LEU A 89 5.35 -4.97 10.27
N ILE A 90 6.33 -4.63 9.44
CA ILE A 90 7.54 -5.44 9.27
C ILE A 90 8.25 -5.55 10.63
N GLN A 91 8.38 -4.44 11.37
CA GLN A 91 8.98 -4.44 12.70
C GLN A 91 8.20 -5.30 13.72
N GLU A 92 6.87 -5.21 13.71
CA GLU A 92 5.98 -6.03 14.54
C GLU A 92 6.15 -7.52 14.23
N LEU A 93 6.08 -7.92 12.95
CA LEU A 93 6.33 -9.29 12.51
C LEU A 93 7.67 -9.82 13.01
N ARG A 94 8.75 -9.02 12.92
CA ARG A 94 10.06 -9.44 13.42
C ARG A 94 10.13 -9.54 14.94
N ARG A 95 9.40 -8.67 15.65
CA ARG A 95 9.29 -8.66 17.12
C ARG A 95 8.56 -9.89 17.65
N ILE A 96 7.49 -10.32 16.99
CA ILE A 96 6.73 -11.54 17.37
C ILE A 96 7.43 -12.84 16.94
N GLY A 97 8.58 -12.74 16.28
CA GLY A 97 9.43 -13.88 15.94
C GLY A 97 9.33 -14.36 14.49
N ASN A 98 8.49 -13.75 13.66
CA ASN A 98 8.34 -14.15 12.27
C ASN A 98 9.65 -13.91 11.49
N ARG A 99 10.04 -14.89 10.66
CA ARG A 99 11.23 -14.86 9.81
C ARG A 99 10.93 -15.17 8.34
N ASP A 100 9.64 -15.17 7.96
CA ASP A 100 9.23 -15.41 6.59
C ASP A 100 9.69 -14.27 5.68
N LEU A 101 9.90 -14.60 4.41
CA LEU A 101 10.09 -13.63 3.34
C LEU A 101 8.85 -12.73 3.27
N ILE A 102 9.06 -11.42 3.24
CA ILE A 102 7.99 -10.44 3.00
C ILE A 102 8.17 -9.86 1.61
N GLN A 103 7.16 -10.01 0.75
CA GLN A 103 7.09 -9.34 -0.54
C GLN A 103 6.20 -8.12 -0.43
N VAL A 104 6.81 -6.94 -0.52
CA VAL A 104 6.12 -5.66 -0.60
C VAL A 104 5.74 -5.38 -2.05
N TYR A 105 4.45 -5.33 -2.33
CA TYR A 105 3.93 -5.07 -3.66
C TYR A 105 3.48 -3.63 -3.83
N TYR A 106 3.81 -3.03 -4.97
CA TYR A 106 3.34 -1.70 -5.36
C TYR A 106 3.12 -1.63 -6.87
N CYS A 107 2.41 -0.59 -7.32
CA CYS A 107 2.10 -0.42 -8.74
C CYS A 107 2.68 0.90 -9.29
N LEU A 108 3.61 0.79 -10.23
CA LEU A 108 4.21 1.92 -10.94
C LEU A 108 4.80 2.97 -9.97
N GLY A 109 4.32 4.21 -10.01
CA GLY A 109 4.84 5.31 -9.20
C GLY A 109 4.33 5.38 -7.77
N GLU A 110 3.61 4.37 -7.26
CA GLU A 110 3.00 4.41 -5.92
C GLU A 110 4.03 4.38 -4.77
N LEU A 111 5.23 3.85 -5.01
CA LEU A 111 6.35 3.94 -4.08
C LEU A 111 7.51 4.74 -4.68
N SER A 112 7.91 5.79 -3.96
CA SER A 112 9.09 6.58 -4.33
C SER A 112 10.37 5.76 -4.21
N GLN A 113 11.45 6.22 -4.86
CA GLN A 113 12.77 5.62 -4.69
C GLN A 113 13.27 5.71 -3.25
N ALA A 114 12.95 6.80 -2.53
CA ALA A 114 13.30 6.96 -1.13
C ALA A 114 12.58 5.92 -0.26
N SER A 115 11.29 5.70 -0.51
CA SER A 115 10.47 4.70 0.19
C SER A 115 11.02 3.28 0.01
N ARG A 116 11.37 2.92 -1.23
CA ARG A 116 12.00 1.62 -1.54
C ARG A 116 13.32 1.43 -0.82
N ARG A 117 14.19 2.46 -0.79
CA ARG A 117 15.44 2.41 -0.03
C ARG A 117 15.20 2.20 1.46
N LEU A 118 14.19 2.88 2.01
CA LEU A 118 13.87 2.76 3.43
C LEU A 118 13.43 1.34 3.75
N LEU A 119 12.53 0.76 2.94
CA LEU A 119 12.13 -0.64 3.07
C LEU A 119 13.34 -1.58 3.12
N HIS A 120 14.25 -1.51 2.14
CA HIS A 120 15.42 -2.40 2.11
C HIS A 120 16.43 -2.17 3.24
N ARG A 121 16.41 -0.98 3.87
CA ARG A 121 17.20 -0.69 5.07
C ARG A 121 16.53 -1.22 6.34
N THR A 122 15.21 -1.25 6.38
CA THR A 122 14.43 -1.73 7.53
C THR A 122 14.64 -3.23 7.76
N ASP A 123 14.61 -4.04 6.70
CA ASP A 123 14.65 -5.48 6.84
C ASP A 123 15.41 -6.13 5.67
N ALA A 124 16.29 -7.07 6.01
CA ALA A 124 17.07 -7.86 5.08
C ALA A 124 16.25 -8.92 4.32
N TYR A 125 15.08 -9.29 4.86
CA TYR A 125 14.24 -10.40 4.43
C TYR A 125 13.02 -9.93 3.61
N ILE A 126 13.17 -8.83 2.87
CA ILE A 126 12.10 -8.28 2.05
C ILE A 126 12.48 -8.20 0.58
N GLU A 127 11.45 -8.29 -0.26
CA GLU A 127 11.51 -8.00 -1.69
C GLU A 127 10.49 -6.91 -2.00
N VAL A 128 10.86 -5.92 -2.81
CA VAL A 128 9.97 -4.82 -3.18
C VAL A 128 9.70 -4.91 -4.68
N ILE A 129 8.45 -5.10 -5.07
CA ILE A 129 8.07 -5.57 -6.41
C ILE A 129 7.08 -4.61 -7.07
N ASP A 130 7.46 -4.04 -8.22
CA ASP A 130 6.55 -3.29 -9.10
C ASP A 130 5.80 -4.26 -10.02
N VAL A 131 4.68 -4.76 -9.52
CA VAL A 131 3.90 -5.79 -10.25
C VAL A 131 3.31 -5.25 -11.55
N CYS A 132 2.90 -3.97 -11.54
CA CYS A 132 2.34 -3.33 -12.70
C CYS A 132 3.37 -3.17 -13.81
N ARG A 133 4.58 -2.73 -13.47
CA ARG A 133 5.67 -2.65 -14.45
C ARG A 133 6.04 -4.02 -15.01
N HIS A 134 6.04 -5.07 -14.19
CA HIS A 134 6.28 -6.43 -14.66
C HIS A 134 5.24 -6.88 -15.69
N TYR A 135 3.94 -6.69 -15.42
CA TYR A 135 2.89 -7.08 -16.36
C TYR A 135 2.86 -6.22 -17.62
N VAL A 136 3.20 -4.93 -17.53
CA VAL A 136 3.34 -4.06 -18.70
C VAL A 136 4.52 -4.52 -19.57
N ALA A 137 5.68 -4.81 -18.96
CA ALA A 137 6.86 -5.25 -19.68
C ALA A 137 6.66 -6.61 -20.39
N ARG A 138 5.84 -7.50 -19.82
CA ARG A 138 5.46 -8.79 -20.42
C ARG A 138 4.33 -8.70 -21.44
N GLY A 139 3.71 -7.53 -21.61
CA GLY A 139 2.58 -7.33 -22.53
C GLY A 139 1.24 -7.89 -22.03
N ASN A 140 1.15 -8.32 -20.77
CA ASN A 140 -0.11 -8.82 -20.19
C ASN A 140 -1.10 -7.69 -19.88
N LEU A 141 -0.60 -6.50 -19.53
CA LEU A 141 -1.42 -5.31 -19.27
C LEU A 141 -0.89 -4.12 -20.06
N THR A 142 -1.80 -3.28 -20.56
CA THR A 142 -1.38 -1.95 -21.05
C THR A 142 -1.05 -1.06 -19.86
N TRP A 143 -0.27 0.01 -20.08
CA TRP A 143 0.02 0.97 -19.02
C TRP A 143 -1.24 1.58 -18.41
N ARG A 144 -2.26 1.84 -19.24
CA ARG A 144 -3.57 2.35 -18.79
C ARG A 144 -4.29 1.33 -17.91
N ALA A 145 -4.33 0.05 -18.33
CA ALA A 145 -4.94 -1.00 -17.53
C ALA A 145 -4.20 -1.23 -16.20
N ALA A 146 -2.87 -1.14 -16.20
CA ALA A 146 -2.06 -1.29 -15.00
C ALA A 146 -2.41 -0.24 -13.93
N LYS A 147 -2.70 1.00 -14.32
CA LYS A 147 -3.14 2.05 -13.37
C LYS A 147 -4.43 1.72 -12.63
N GLU A 148 -5.31 0.91 -13.20
CA GLU A 148 -6.55 0.47 -12.55
C GLU A 148 -6.31 -0.49 -11.36
N PHE A 149 -5.04 -0.83 -11.10
CA PHE A 149 -4.59 -1.58 -9.93
C PHE A 149 -3.91 -0.73 -8.85
N GLN A 150 -3.84 0.60 -9.01
CA GLN A 150 -3.36 1.55 -7.97
C GLN A 150 -4.44 1.78 -6.89
N ASN A 151 -4.91 0.68 -6.30
CA ASN A 151 -6.00 0.59 -5.32
C ASN A 151 -6.02 -0.83 -4.73
N PHE A 152 -7.07 -1.18 -3.99
CA PHE A 152 -7.24 -2.49 -3.34
C PHE A 152 -7.01 -3.72 -4.24
N TYR A 153 -7.30 -3.63 -5.55
CA TYR A 153 -7.12 -4.74 -6.49
C TYR A 153 -5.65 -5.13 -6.72
N ILE A 154 -4.68 -4.36 -6.22
CA ILE A 154 -3.27 -4.79 -6.18
C ILE A 154 -3.09 -6.08 -5.38
N LYS A 155 -3.92 -6.34 -4.36
CA LYS A 155 -3.85 -7.53 -3.51
C LYS A 155 -3.99 -8.83 -4.32
N PRO A 156 -5.10 -9.05 -5.06
CA PRO A 156 -5.22 -10.25 -5.89
C PRO A 156 -4.24 -10.25 -7.07
N LEU A 157 -3.83 -9.09 -7.60
CA LEU A 157 -2.79 -9.01 -8.62
C LEU A 157 -1.44 -9.52 -8.09
N ALA A 158 -1.06 -9.14 -6.86
CA ALA A 158 0.14 -9.59 -6.18
C ALA A 158 0.11 -11.09 -5.89
N LEU A 159 -1.01 -11.61 -5.40
CA LEU A 159 -1.22 -13.05 -5.16
C LEU A 159 -1.04 -13.87 -6.45
N PHE A 160 -1.61 -13.40 -7.56
CA PHE A 160 -1.45 -14.06 -8.86
C PHE A 160 0.00 -13.96 -9.36
N HIS A 161 0.66 -12.80 -9.20
CA HIS A 161 2.02 -12.57 -9.69
C HIS A 161 3.12 -13.32 -8.94
N THR A 162 3.00 -13.45 -7.61
CA THR A 162 4.12 -13.94 -6.79
C THR A 162 4.58 -15.34 -7.18
N ARG A 163 5.89 -15.59 -7.04
CA ARG A 163 6.49 -16.92 -7.18
C ARG A 163 6.23 -17.85 -5.99
N LEU A 164 5.73 -17.30 -4.88
CA LEU A 164 5.41 -18.07 -3.69
C LEU A 164 4.22 -18.98 -3.96
N ASP A 165 4.28 -20.19 -3.43
CA ASP A 165 3.23 -21.19 -3.54
C ASP A 165 2.22 -21.02 -2.39
N GLU A 166 2.74 -20.82 -1.16
CA GLU A 166 1.97 -20.59 0.06
C GLU A 166 2.08 -19.12 0.48
N VAL A 167 0.97 -18.39 0.45
CA VAL A 167 0.91 -16.94 0.69
C VAL A 167 -0.01 -16.59 1.84
N VAL A 168 0.49 -15.81 2.81
CA VAL A 168 -0.32 -15.00 3.71
C VAL A 168 -0.26 -13.58 3.16
N LEU A 169 -1.37 -13.08 2.63
CA LEU A 169 -1.52 -11.70 2.24
C LEU A 169 -2.06 -10.93 3.45
N LEU A 170 -1.43 -9.81 3.78
CA LEU A 170 -1.82 -8.92 4.88
C LEU A 170 -2.10 -7.51 4.37
N ASP A 171 -2.99 -6.82 5.04
CA ASP A 171 -3.06 -5.37 4.98
C ASP A 171 -1.91 -4.75 5.78
N ALA A 172 -1.43 -3.59 5.32
CA ALA A 172 -0.36 -2.87 6.01
C ALA A 172 -0.79 -2.30 7.39
N ASP A 173 -2.10 -2.19 7.62
CA ASP A 173 -2.71 -1.68 8.85
C ASP A 173 -3.23 -2.79 9.79
N ASP A 174 -2.91 -4.04 9.52
CA ASP A 174 -3.14 -5.11 10.48
C ASP A 174 -2.20 -4.99 11.69
N ILE A 175 -2.78 -5.22 12.87
CA ILE A 175 -2.08 -5.25 14.16
C ILE A 175 -2.18 -6.68 14.68
N LEU A 176 -1.06 -7.38 14.69
CA LEU A 176 -0.99 -8.82 14.93
C LEU A 176 -0.69 -9.14 16.40
N PHE A 177 -1.48 -10.03 16.98
CA PHE A 177 -1.24 -10.56 18.34
C PHE A 177 -0.66 -11.97 18.33
N VAL A 178 -0.70 -12.63 17.18
CA VAL A 178 -0.17 -13.96 16.94
C VAL A 178 0.66 -13.94 15.65
N ASP A 179 1.77 -14.68 15.63
CA ASP A 179 2.55 -14.87 14.40
C ASP A 179 1.66 -15.49 13.30
N PRO A 180 1.43 -14.81 12.16
CA PRO A 180 0.59 -15.32 11.09
C PRO A 180 1.16 -16.59 10.45
N ALA A 181 2.43 -16.92 10.66
CA ALA A 181 2.98 -18.20 10.25
C ALA A 181 2.28 -19.41 10.91
N LYS A 182 1.61 -19.22 12.05
CA LYS A 182 0.82 -20.29 12.67
C LYS A 182 -0.42 -20.67 11.85
N LEU A 183 -0.86 -19.80 10.94
CA LEU A 183 -2.01 -20.07 10.06
C LEU A 183 -1.74 -21.24 9.11
N TRP A 184 -0.47 -21.50 8.78
CA TRP A 184 -0.06 -22.66 7.98
C TRP A 184 -0.35 -24.00 8.65
N ASP A 185 -0.49 -23.99 9.97
CA ASP A 185 -0.71 -25.20 10.75
C ASP A 185 -2.18 -25.49 11.05
N VAL A 186 -3.07 -24.54 10.72
CA VAL A 186 -4.52 -24.67 10.92
C VAL A 186 -5.04 -25.85 10.09
N PRO A 187 -5.85 -26.75 10.69
CA PRO A 187 -6.39 -27.91 9.98
C PRO A 187 -7.13 -27.54 8.69
N GLY A 188 -7.97 -26.49 8.71
CA GLY A 188 -8.68 -26.00 7.53
C GLY A 188 -7.76 -25.57 6.38
N TYR A 189 -6.61 -24.96 6.69
CA TYR A 189 -5.59 -24.65 5.68
C TYR A 189 -4.90 -25.91 5.15
N LYS A 190 -4.47 -26.81 6.05
CA LYS A 190 -3.83 -28.08 5.67
C LYS A 190 -4.73 -28.94 4.80
N GLU A 191 -6.04 -28.89 5.01
CA GLU A 191 -7.03 -29.58 4.19
C GLU A 191 -7.29 -28.83 2.88
N LYS A 192 -7.85 -27.62 2.95
CA LYS A 192 -8.40 -26.91 1.78
C LYS A 192 -7.39 -26.01 1.05
N GLY A 193 -6.29 -25.65 1.70
CA GLY A 193 -5.28 -24.73 1.15
C GLY A 193 -5.67 -23.27 1.23
N THR A 194 -6.73 -22.91 1.96
CA THR A 194 -7.09 -21.51 2.17
C THR A 194 -7.49 -21.23 3.60
N ILE A 195 -7.41 -19.96 4.00
CA ILE A 195 -8.15 -19.41 5.12
C ILE A 195 -8.66 -18.04 4.70
N PHE A 196 -9.98 -17.89 4.72
CA PHE A 196 -10.68 -16.63 4.53
C PHE A 196 -11.43 -16.23 5.81
N PHE A 197 -11.65 -14.93 6.00
CA PHE A 197 -12.32 -14.40 7.18
C PHE A 197 -13.61 -13.70 6.77
N TYR A 198 -14.62 -13.74 7.64
CA TYR A 198 -15.90 -13.11 7.36
C TYR A 198 -15.85 -11.60 7.61
N ASP A 199 -16.60 -10.85 6.80
CA ASP A 199 -16.80 -9.41 6.98
C ASP A 199 -18.02 -9.11 7.88
N ARG A 200 -18.20 -7.83 8.20
CA ARG A 200 -19.38 -7.25 8.86
C ARG A 200 -20.67 -7.72 8.21
N GLU A 201 -21.63 -8.11 9.04
CA GLU A 201 -22.97 -8.56 8.62
C GLU A 201 -23.90 -7.37 8.36
N ILE A 202 -23.56 -6.58 7.35
CA ILE A 202 -24.28 -5.35 6.99
C ILE A 202 -25.40 -5.69 6.00
N ASN A 203 -26.65 -5.64 6.45
CA ASN A 203 -27.82 -5.87 5.59
C ASN A 203 -28.28 -4.58 4.89
N ILE A 204 -27.64 -4.22 3.78
CA ILE A 204 -28.03 -3.11 2.90
C ILE A 204 -28.24 -3.60 1.47
N PRO A 205 -29.08 -2.92 0.64
CA PRO A 205 -29.33 -3.29 -0.75
C PRO A 205 -28.18 -2.84 -1.69
N GLY A 206 -26.95 -3.21 -1.35
CA GLY A 206 -25.72 -2.88 -2.07
C GLY A 206 -24.80 -4.10 -2.19
N PHE A 207 -23.77 -3.98 -3.02
CA PHE A 207 -22.78 -5.05 -3.24
C PHE A 207 -23.47 -6.40 -3.51
N MET A 208 -23.01 -7.49 -2.90
CA MET A 208 -23.56 -8.82 -3.14
C MET A 208 -25.06 -8.94 -2.86
N ASN A 209 -25.62 -8.06 -2.02
CA ASN A 209 -27.05 -8.00 -1.69
C ASN A 209 -27.85 -6.99 -2.52
N LYS A 210 -27.26 -6.34 -3.54
CA LYS A 210 -28.01 -5.44 -4.42
C LYS A 210 -29.03 -6.25 -5.21
N GLN A 211 -30.30 -5.91 -5.02
CA GLN A 211 -31.44 -6.57 -5.64
C GLN A 211 -31.65 -6.07 -7.08
N THR A 212 -31.85 -6.99 -8.01
CA THR A 212 -32.20 -6.70 -9.39
C THR A 212 -33.37 -7.57 -9.86
N PRO A 213 -34.35 -7.02 -10.59
CA PRO A 213 -35.43 -7.82 -11.17
C PRO A 213 -34.88 -8.82 -12.20
N PHE A 214 -35.41 -10.04 -12.17
CA PHE A 214 -35.14 -11.10 -13.13
C PHE A 214 -36.46 -11.76 -13.55
N GLU A 215 -36.66 -11.92 -14.86
CA GLU A 215 -37.83 -12.56 -15.44
C GLU A 215 -37.45 -13.96 -15.93
N PRO A 216 -37.61 -15.02 -15.11
CA PRO A 216 -37.34 -16.39 -15.54
C PRO A 216 -38.28 -16.85 -16.66
N ASN A 217 -39.45 -16.21 -16.80
CA ASN A 217 -40.41 -16.44 -17.87
C ASN A 217 -41.30 -15.20 -18.06
N LYS A 218 -42.11 -15.18 -19.13
CA LYS A 218 -42.97 -14.04 -19.50
C LYS A 218 -44.05 -13.67 -18.48
N HIS A 219 -44.28 -14.47 -17.44
CA HIS A 219 -45.39 -14.29 -16.50
C HIS A 219 -44.96 -14.07 -15.04
N SER A 220 -43.65 -14.05 -14.77
CA SER A 220 -43.15 -13.87 -13.40
C SER A 220 -41.88 -13.04 -13.39
N THR A 221 -41.83 -12.06 -12.50
CA THR A 221 -40.62 -11.34 -12.14
C THR A 221 -40.26 -11.69 -10.70
N ILE A 222 -39.02 -12.13 -10.47
CA ILE A 222 -38.45 -12.36 -9.14
C ILE A 222 -37.31 -11.39 -8.89
N MET A 223 -37.04 -11.06 -7.63
CA MET A 223 -35.85 -10.31 -7.26
C MET A 223 -34.71 -11.29 -6.99
N GLU A 224 -33.57 -11.07 -7.63
CA GLU A 224 -32.33 -11.78 -7.31
C GLU A 224 -31.28 -10.79 -6.81
N ASN A 225 -30.44 -11.21 -5.88
CA ASN A 225 -29.29 -10.41 -5.47
C ASN A 225 -28.11 -10.55 -6.45
N THR A 226 -27.08 -9.73 -6.26
CA THR A 226 -25.93 -9.71 -7.19
C THR A 226 -25.16 -11.03 -7.19
N LEU A 227 -25.06 -11.72 -6.04
CA LEU A 227 -24.40 -13.02 -5.99
C LEU A 227 -25.21 -14.10 -6.74
N GLN A 228 -26.52 -14.19 -6.52
CA GLN A 228 -27.42 -15.08 -7.26
C GLN A 228 -27.35 -14.83 -8.76
N ARG A 229 -27.44 -13.55 -9.16
CA ARG A 229 -27.27 -13.12 -10.55
C ARG A 229 -25.91 -13.53 -11.12
N MET A 230 -24.84 -13.40 -10.34
CA MET A 230 -23.49 -13.80 -10.75
C MET A 230 -23.46 -15.28 -11.11
N PHE A 231 -23.97 -16.19 -10.28
CA PHE A 231 -24.06 -17.62 -10.63
C PHE A 231 -24.88 -17.89 -11.88
N ARG A 232 -25.92 -17.10 -12.13
CA ARG A 232 -26.76 -17.25 -13.33
C ARG A 232 -26.04 -16.83 -14.62
N ILE A 233 -25.19 -15.80 -14.57
CA ILE A 233 -24.58 -15.21 -15.77
C ILE A 233 -23.08 -15.47 -15.91
N PHE A 234 -22.45 -16.12 -14.93
CA PHE A 234 -21.03 -16.40 -14.96
C PHE A 234 -20.67 -17.36 -16.11
N GLU A 235 -19.57 -17.05 -16.80
CA GLU A 235 -19.14 -17.77 -18.00
C GLU A 235 -18.36 -19.05 -17.65
N PHE A 236 -19.00 -20.01 -16.99
CA PHE A 236 -18.31 -21.22 -16.53
C PHE A 236 -17.64 -22.03 -17.66
N GLU A 237 -18.25 -22.09 -18.84
CA GLU A 237 -17.69 -22.79 -20.01
C GLU A 237 -16.34 -22.21 -20.45
N ARG A 238 -16.07 -20.91 -20.19
CA ARG A 238 -14.75 -20.29 -20.43
C ARG A 238 -13.63 -21.00 -19.68
N PHE A 239 -13.95 -21.60 -18.53
CA PHE A 239 -13.00 -22.28 -17.67
C PHE A 239 -13.04 -23.81 -17.82
N GLY A 240 -13.80 -24.32 -18.80
CA GLY A 240 -14.01 -25.75 -19.01
C GLY A 240 -14.92 -26.39 -17.94
N LEU A 241 -15.82 -25.60 -17.34
CA LEU A 241 -16.74 -26.05 -16.28
C LEU A 241 -18.17 -26.17 -16.86
N SER A 242 -18.73 -27.38 -16.87
CA SER A 242 -20.00 -27.75 -17.55
C SER A 242 -21.27 -27.11 -16.97
N GLN A 243 -22.15 -26.56 -17.82
CA GLN A 243 -23.37 -25.75 -17.53
C GLN A 243 -24.26 -26.01 -16.29
N LEU A 244 -24.40 -27.22 -15.73
CA LEU A 244 -25.25 -27.41 -14.54
C LEU A 244 -24.49 -26.97 -13.28
N HIS A 245 -24.47 -25.67 -13.01
CA HIS A 245 -23.76 -25.07 -11.88
C HIS A 245 -24.74 -24.66 -10.80
N MET A 246 -24.71 -25.41 -9.70
CA MET A 246 -25.37 -25.03 -8.46
C MET A 246 -24.32 -24.45 -7.52
N PRO A 247 -24.62 -23.36 -6.80
CA PRO A 247 -23.76 -22.88 -5.73
C PRO A 247 -23.48 -23.98 -4.71
N SER A 248 -22.30 -23.96 -4.09
CA SER A 248 -21.94 -24.91 -3.05
C SER A 248 -22.89 -24.83 -1.85
N ALA A 249 -22.95 -25.89 -1.05
CA ALA A 249 -23.75 -25.89 0.18
C ALA A 249 -23.34 -24.76 1.15
N GLN A 250 -22.08 -24.32 1.09
CA GLN A 250 -21.59 -23.17 1.85
C GLN A 250 -22.21 -21.87 1.32
N VAL A 251 -22.17 -21.64 0.00
CA VAL A 251 -22.76 -20.43 -0.59
C VAL A 251 -24.27 -20.37 -0.42
N LEU A 252 -24.99 -21.48 -0.61
CA LEU A 252 -26.43 -21.53 -0.42
C LEU A 252 -26.85 -21.11 1.01
N LYS A 253 -25.97 -21.28 2.00
CA LYS A 253 -26.18 -20.87 3.40
C LYS A 253 -25.57 -19.52 3.76
N SER A 254 -24.75 -18.94 2.87
CA SER A 254 -24.05 -17.69 3.13
C SER A 254 -25.02 -16.52 3.33
N LEU A 255 -24.61 -15.55 4.14
CA LEU A 255 -25.45 -14.38 4.41
C LEU A 255 -25.62 -13.53 3.17
N ALA A 256 -24.58 -13.43 2.32
CA ALA A 256 -24.68 -12.75 1.04
C ALA A 256 -25.70 -13.38 0.10
N PHE A 257 -25.70 -14.71 -0.04
CA PHE A 257 -26.62 -15.39 -0.94
C PHE A 257 -28.08 -15.34 -0.46
N THR A 258 -28.29 -15.29 0.85
CA THR A 258 -29.62 -15.32 1.48
C THR A 258 -30.20 -13.93 1.79
N ASN A 259 -29.64 -12.87 1.20
CA ASN A 259 -30.07 -11.46 1.37
C ASN A 259 -29.88 -10.89 2.79
N GLN A 260 -28.97 -11.46 3.58
CA GLN A 260 -28.74 -11.08 4.99
C GLN A 260 -27.45 -10.28 5.20
N SER A 261 -26.59 -10.17 4.18
CA SER A 261 -25.39 -9.34 4.22
C SER A 261 -24.99 -8.85 2.83
N ALA A 262 -24.50 -7.62 2.72
CA ALA A 262 -23.91 -7.08 1.51
C ALA A 262 -22.47 -7.57 1.25
N HIS A 263 -21.82 -8.13 2.28
CA HIS A 263 -20.42 -8.53 2.27
C HIS A 263 -20.25 -9.94 2.82
N GLU A 264 -19.38 -10.72 2.18
CA GLU A 264 -19.08 -12.07 2.66
C GLU A 264 -17.69 -12.10 3.31
N GLN A 265 -16.65 -11.64 2.61
CA GLN A 265 -15.26 -11.78 3.03
C GLN A 265 -14.61 -10.47 3.49
N ASP A 266 -13.90 -10.52 4.61
CA ASP A 266 -12.85 -9.57 4.99
C ASP A 266 -11.51 -10.02 4.37
N SER A 267 -10.81 -9.09 3.70
CA SER A 267 -9.53 -9.35 3.03
C SER A 267 -8.34 -8.68 3.68
N SER A 268 -8.46 -8.31 4.96
CA SER A 268 -7.32 -7.90 5.80
C SER A 268 -6.24 -8.98 5.82
N ILE A 269 -6.63 -10.23 6.10
CA ILE A 269 -5.78 -11.41 5.96
C ILE A 269 -6.37 -12.41 4.95
N VAL A 270 -5.56 -12.87 4.00
CA VAL A 270 -5.93 -13.92 3.05
C VAL A 270 -4.82 -14.98 3.00
N VAL A 271 -5.14 -16.23 3.29
CA VAL A 271 -4.17 -17.34 3.28
C VAL A 271 -4.47 -18.29 2.14
N VAL A 272 -3.48 -18.61 1.30
CA VAL A 272 -3.66 -19.41 0.08
C VAL A 272 -2.44 -20.31 -0.19
N ASP A 273 -2.68 -21.58 -0.49
CA ASP A 273 -1.77 -22.48 -1.22
C ASP A 273 -2.23 -22.55 -2.68
N LYS A 274 -1.50 -21.88 -3.57
CA LYS A 274 -1.85 -21.79 -4.99
C LYS A 274 -1.72 -23.12 -5.73
N ARG A 275 -0.94 -24.06 -5.21
CA ARG A 275 -0.69 -25.35 -5.88
C ARG A 275 -1.90 -26.27 -5.81
N LYS A 276 -2.71 -26.16 -4.75
CA LYS A 276 -3.88 -27.01 -4.57
C LYS A 276 -5.00 -26.70 -5.56
N HIS A 277 -5.17 -25.42 -5.89
CA HIS A 277 -6.32 -24.93 -6.67
C HIS A 277 -5.89 -23.98 -7.79
N PRO A 278 -5.11 -24.44 -8.79
CA PRO A 278 -4.62 -23.58 -9.87
C PRO A 278 -5.74 -22.94 -10.69
N LYS A 279 -6.87 -23.64 -10.86
CA LYS A 279 -8.05 -23.11 -11.55
C LYS A 279 -8.65 -21.89 -10.84
N ALA A 280 -8.59 -21.83 -9.51
CA ALA A 280 -9.01 -20.66 -8.76
C ALA A 280 -8.16 -19.43 -9.12
N MET A 281 -6.86 -19.59 -9.40
CA MET A 281 -6.02 -18.48 -9.82
C MET A 281 -6.38 -17.98 -11.24
N GLU A 282 -6.76 -18.87 -12.16
CA GLU A 282 -7.27 -18.48 -13.48
C GLU A 282 -8.58 -17.66 -13.37
N VAL A 283 -9.51 -18.12 -12.53
CA VAL A 283 -10.76 -17.40 -12.27
C VAL A 283 -10.47 -16.07 -11.58
N LEU A 284 -9.59 -16.04 -10.58
CA LEU A 284 -9.20 -14.80 -9.89
C LEU A 284 -8.66 -13.76 -10.88
N TRP A 285 -7.79 -14.16 -11.79
CA TRP A 285 -7.27 -13.29 -12.84
C TRP A 285 -8.41 -12.69 -13.69
N PHE A 286 -9.36 -13.52 -14.12
CA PHE A 286 -10.51 -13.04 -14.88
C PHE A 286 -11.41 -12.09 -14.07
N LEU A 287 -11.65 -12.39 -12.79
CA LEU A 287 -12.46 -11.54 -11.93
C LEU A 287 -11.87 -10.12 -11.83
N ILE A 288 -10.54 -10.02 -11.71
CA ILE A 288 -9.85 -8.73 -11.53
C ILE A 288 -9.44 -8.04 -12.84
N THR A 289 -9.46 -8.71 -13.99
CA THR A 289 -9.07 -8.11 -15.28
C THR A 289 -10.22 -7.88 -16.24
N ASP A 290 -11.35 -8.56 -16.06
CA ASP A 290 -12.50 -8.47 -16.96
C ASP A 290 -13.80 -8.26 -16.18
N TRP A 291 -14.17 -9.20 -15.29
CA TRP A 291 -15.46 -9.19 -14.61
C TRP A 291 -15.75 -7.87 -13.87
N ARG A 292 -14.78 -7.39 -13.08
CA ARG A 292 -14.95 -6.15 -12.30
C ARG A 292 -15.18 -4.90 -13.15
N PHE A 293 -14.76 -4.91 -14.42
CA PHE A 293 -14.98 -3.78 -15.31
C PHE A 293 -16.36 -3.86 -15.99
N ARG A 294 -16.87 -5.07 -16.22
CA ARG A 294 -18.22 -5.31 -16.72
C ARG A 294 -19.30 -5.11 -15.65
N TYR A 295 -18.98 -5.50 -14.41
CA TYR A 295 -19.84 -5.37 -13.24
C TYR A 295 -19.10 -4.59 -12.14
N PRO A 296 -18.96 -3.28 -12.29
CA PRO A 296 -18.17 -2.46 -11.37
C PRO A 296 -18.85 -2.27 -10.02
N ARG A 297 -18.11 -1.70 -9.06
CA ARG A 297 -18.59 -1.41 -7.70
C ARG A 297 -19.96 -0.71 -7.68
N TYR A 298 -20.14 0.33 -8.50
CA TYR A 298 -21.42 1.07 -8.57
C TYR A 298 -22.56 0.24 -9.19
N ALA A 299 -22.24 -0.81 -9.94
CA ALA A 299 -23.22 -1.77 -10.43
C ALA A 299 -23.64 -2.78 -9.35
N GLY A 300 -22.93 -2.85 -8.21
CA GLY A 300 -23.26 -3.71 -7.06
C GLY A 300 -22.35 -4.92 -6.90
N TYR A 301 -21.16 -5.00 -7.50
CA TYR A 301 -20.31 -6.18 -7.35
C TYR A 301 -19.64 -6.25 -5.97
N SER A 302 -18.49 -5.58 -5.81
CA SER A 302 -17.72 -5.60 -4.56
C SER A 302 -17.23 -4.19 -4.20
N TRP A 303 -17.00 -3.94 -2.91
CA TRP A 303 -16.38 -2.70 -2.43
C TRP A 303 -14.96 -2.52 -3.00
N GLY A 304 -14.27 -3.63 -3.27
CA GLY A 304 -12.91 -3.67 -3.78
C GLY A 304 -12.53 -5.09 -4.17
N ASP A 305 -11.37 -5.52 -3.72
CA ASP A 305 -10.80 -6.83 -3.92
C ASP A 305 -11.51 -7.96 -3.13
N LYS A 306 -12.08 -7.64 -1.97
CA LYS A 306 -12.36 -8.62 -0.90
C LYS A 306 -13.17 -9.85 -1.31
N GLU A 307 -14.18 -9.69 -2.15
CA GLU A 307 -15.03 -10.83 -2.56
C GLU A 307 -14.37 -11.69 -3.65
N ASN A 308 -13.35 -11.18 -4.34
CA ASN A 308 -12.74 -11.87 -5.49
C ASN A 308 -11.97 -13.12 -5.06
N PHE A 309 -11.43 -13.17 -3.83
CA PHE A 309 -10.67 -14.33 -3.38
C PHE A 309 -11.56 -15.55 -3.24
N TRP A 310 -12.57 -15.52 -2.36
CA TRP A 310 -13.45 -16.67 -2.19
C TRP A 310 -14.30 -16.99 -3.43
N LEU A 311 -14.75 -15.97 -4.17
CA LEU A 311 -15.48 -16.19 -5.42
C LEU A 311 -14.63 -16.92 -6.45
N ALA A 312 -13.33 -16.66 -6.51
CA ALA A 312 -12.46 -17.37 -7.43
C ALA A 312 -12.39 -18.88 -7.12
N TYR A 313 -12.44 -19.25 -5.85
CA TYR A 313 -12.47 -20.66 -5.44
C TYR A 313 -13.84 -21.29 -5.72
N GLU A 314 -14.92 -20.63 -5.29
CA GLU A 314 -16.28 -21.11 -5.51
C GLU A 314 -16.60 -21.30 -7.00
N LEU A 315 -16.32 -20.30 -7.83
CA LEU A 315 -16.65 -20.32 -9.26
C LEU A 315 -15.72 -21.23 -10.07
N SER A 316 -14.56 -21.59 -9.51
CA SER A 316 -13.68 -22.63 -10.08
C SER A 316 -14.00 -24.04 -9.59
N ARG A 317 -15.02 -24.21 -8.72
CA ARG A 317 -15.33 -25.46 -8.00
C ARG A 317 -14.16 -25.98 -7.15
N SER A 318 -13.29 -25.07 -6.72
CA SER A 318 -12.21 -25.37 -5.81
C SER A 318 -12.75 -25.33 -4.38
N GLU A 319 -12.36 -26.31 -3.56
CA GLU A 319 -12.70 -26.25 -2.14
C GLU A 319 -11.95 -25.10 -1.44
N TYR A 320 -12.58 -24.48 -0.46
CA TYR A 320 -12.00 -23.41 0.33
C TYR A 320 -12.49 -23.47 1.78
N PHE A 321 -11.76 -22.82 2.67
CA PHE A 321 -12.07 -22.76 4.08
C PHE A 321 -12.22 -21.31 4.54
N PHE A 322 -13.35 -21.01 5.17
CA PHE A 322 -13.54 -19.81 5.97
C PHE A 322 -13.29 -20.14 7.44
N SER A 323 -12.77 -19.16 8.18
CA SER A 323 -12.72 -19.20 9.64
C SER A 323 -14.09 -19.60 10.21
N PRO A 324 -14.14 -20.47 11.24
CA PRO A 324 -15.40 -20.80 11.90
C PRO A 324 -16.02 -19.61 12.66
N HIS A 325 -15.22 -18.56 12.87
CA HIS A 325 -15.62 -17.36 13.58
C HIS A 325 -16.13 -16.29 12.62
N GLY A 326 -17.27 -15.69 12.96
CA GLY A 326 -17.69 -14.40 12.42
C GLY A 326 -16.78 -13.28 12.91
N MET A 327 -16.90 -12.11 12.28
CA MET A 327 -16.11 -10.94 12.64
C MET A 327 -16.48 -10.40 14.03
N ALA A 328 -15.47 -9.90 14.74
CA ALA A 328 -15.58 -9.25 16.04
C ALA A 328 -15.27 -7.74 15.95
N ALA A 329 -15.91 -6.93 16.79
CA ALA A 329 -15.61 -5.50 16.89
C ALA A 329 -14.65 -5.24 18.06
N ALA A 330 -13.53 -4.55 17.79
CA ALA A 330 -12.60 -4.08 18.80
C ALA A 330 -12.62 -2.55 18.92
N GLY A 331 -12.95 -2.04 20.10
CA GLY A 331 -13.18 -0.62 20.31
C GLY A 331 -13.72 -0.30 21.70
N ALA A 332 -14.90 0.31 21.73
CA ALA A 332 -15.60 0.76 22.92
C ALA A 332 -17.00 0.16 23.00
N LEU A 333 -17.60 0.23 24.19
CA LEU A 333 -19.00 -0.12 24.38
C LEU A 333 -19.90 0.93 23.73
N LEU A 334 -21.05 0.51 23.22
CA LEU A 334 -22.10 1.42 22.79
C LEU A 334 -22.67 2.12 24.03
N GLU A 335 -22.84 3.44 23.96
CA GLU A 335 -23.40 4.21 25.08
C GLU A 335 -24.78 3.68 25.47
N GLY A 336 -24.93 3.26 26.74
CA GLY A 336 -26.17 2.69 27.26
C GLY A 336 -26.38 1.20 26.97
N ASP A 337 -25.42 0.50 26.36
CA ASP A 337 -25.50 -0.94 26.10
C ASP A 337 -24.15 -1.66 26.32
N ASP A 338 -23.99 -2.25 27.50
CA ASP A 338 -22.79 -2.99 27.89
C ASP A 338 -22.61 -4.33 27.15
N ASN A 339 -23.61 -4.79 26.39
CA ASN A 339 -23.52 -6.02 25.59
C ASN A 339 -23.16 -5.77 24.13
N THR A 340 -22.98 -4.51 23.75
CA THR A 340 -22.65 -4.12 22.38
C THR A 340 -21.32 -3.39 22.36
N ALA A 341 -20.40 -3.83 21.51
CA ALA A 341 -19.17 -3.09 21.23
C ALA A 341 -19.12 -2.63 19.78
N CYS A 342 -18.53 -1.45 19.58
CA CYS A 342 -18.38 -0.79 18.30
C CYS A 342 -16.91 -0.46 18.08
N GLY A 343 -16.42 -0.70 16.87
CA GLY A 343 -15.04 -0.39 16.52
C GLY A 343 -14.55 -1.13 15.28
N GLU A 344 -13.25 -1.31 15.21
CA GLU A 344 -12.59 -1.90 14.04
C GLU A 344 -12.80 -3.41 13.93
N ILE A 345 -12.61 -3.92 12.72
CA ILE A 345 -12.68 -5.37 12.44
C ILE A 345 -11.57 -6.08 13.20
N ALA A 346 -11.96 -7.09 13.95
CA ALA A 346 -11.09 -7.99 14.67
C ALA A 346 -11.42 -9.43 14.27
N GLN A 347 -10.39 -10.27 14.15
CA GLN A 347 -10.56 -11.68 13.80
C GLN A 347 -9.92 -12.56 14.87
N TYR A 348 -10.58 -13.68 15.15
CA TYR A 348 -10.03 -14.73 16.01
C TYR A 348 -9.25 -15.75 15.19
N PHE A 349 -8.30 -16.41 15.85
CA PHE A 349 -7.53 -17.50 15.26
C PHE A 349 -8.49 -18.59 14.74
N PRO A 350 -8.32 -19.07 13.50
CA PRO A 350 -9.37 -19.79 12.76
C PRO A 350 -9.46 -21.28 13.14
N VAL A 351 -9.58 -21.55 14.43
CA VAL A 351 -9.80 -22.88 15.01
C VAL A 351 -11.08 -22.84 15.82
N ALA A 352 -11.96 -23.83 15.58
CA ALA A 352 -13.24 -23.90 16.26
C ALA A 352 -13.04 -24.01 17.78
N ASN A 353 -13.88 -23.31 18.55
CA ASN A 353 -13.84 -23.27 20.01
C ASN A 353 -12.56 -22.65 20.63
N GLU A 354 -11.68 -22.05 19.84
CA GLU A 354 -10.58 -21.22 20.33
C GLU A 354 -10.93 -19.72 20.24
N SER A 355 -10.69 -18.98 21.32
CA SER A 355 -10.94 -17.53 21.41
C SER A 355 -9.63 -16.75 21.50
N VAL A 356 -8.64 -17.11 20.68
CA VAL A 356 -7.36 -16.39 20.58
C VAL A 356 -7.52 -15.26 19.56
N LEU A 357 -7.40 -14.01 20.00
CA LEU A 357 -7.45 -12.87 19.08
C LEU A 357 -6.24 -12.90 18.14
N LEU A 358 -6.48 -12.99 16.82
CA LEU A 358 -5.43 -13.05 15.81
C LEU A 358 -4.91 -11.65 15.48
N HIS A 359 -5.82 -10.77 15.06
CA HIS A 359 -5.47 -9.40 14.66
C HIS A 359 -6.66 -8.44 14.77
N ILE A 360 -6.34 -7.14 14.70
CA ILE A 360 -7.27 -6.05 14.45
C ILE A 360 -6.82 -5.33 13.17
N ASN A 361 -7.75 -5.09 12.23
CA ASN A 361 -7.50 -4.23 11.08
C ASN A 361 -7.64 -2.76 11.52
N GLY A 362 -6.53 -2.08 11.73
CA GLY A 362 -6.48 -0.96 12.67
C GLY A 362 -6.09 0.39 12.09
N ASN A 363 -6.40 0.72 10.81
CA ASN A 363 -5.96 1.99 10.21
C ASN A 363 -6.29 3.20 11.10
N ALA A 364 -7.51 3.24 11.64
CA ALA A 364 -7.96 4.31 12.52
C ALA A 364 -7.16 4.41 13.83
N PHE A 365 -6.56 3.32 14.29
CA PHE A 365 -5.80 3.26 15.54
C PHE A 365 -4.33 3.64 15.38
N ILE A 366 -3.71 3.37 14.22
CA ILE A 366 -2.23 3.46 14.10
C ILE A 366 -1.72 4.49 13.10
N ASN A 367 -2.59 5.08 12.29
CA ASN A 367 -2.15 5.89 11.16
C ASN A 367 -1.68 7.29 11.57
N PRO A 368 -0.39 7.63 11.37
CA PRO A 368 0.11 8.97 11.66
C PRO A 368 -0.49 10.03 10.73
N TYR A 369 -0.86 9.66 9.50
CA TYR A 369 -1.39 10.57 8.49
C TYR A 369 -2.91 10.64 8.51
N THR A 370 -3.44 11.79 8.12
CA THR A 370 -4.90 12.01 8.13
C THR A 370 -5.46 11.59 6.79
N LYS A 371 -6.41 10.65 6.80
CA LYS A 371 -7.08 10.20 5.58
C LYS A 371 -7.98 11.31 5.05
N ILE A 372 -7.84 11.65 3.77
CA ILE A 372 -8.57 12.77 3.13
C ILE A 372 -9.59 12.29 2.09
N ASN A 373 -9.55 11.02 1.67
CA ASN A 373 -10.57 10.42 0.82
C ASN A 373 -10.66 8.90 1.04
N ALA A 374 -11.64 8.25 0.40
CA ALA A 374 -11.89 6.83 0.57
C ALA A 374 -10.85 5.91 -0.14
N ILE A 375 -10.05 6.42 -1.08
CA ILE A 375 -9.18 5.64 -1.97
C ILE A 375 -7.75 6.21 -1.91
N ASN A 376 -6.93 5.68 -1.02
CA ASN A 376 -5.48 5.96 -0.89
C ASN A 376 -5.07 7.44 -0.70
N GLY A 377 -6.00 8.35 -0.40
CA GLY A 377 -5.68 9.77 -0.16
C GLY A 377 -5.31 10.06 1.30
N TYR A 378 -4.10 10.59 1.52
CA TYR A 378 -3.59 10.97 2.83
C TYR A 378 -2.96 12.37 2.83
N ASP A 379 -3.21 13.14 3.89
CA ASP A 379 -2.37 14.27 4.27
C ASP A 379 -1.18 13.75 5.08
N HIS A 380 0.01 13.88 4.50
CA HIS A 380 1.27 13.38 5.07
C HIS A 380 1.83 14.29 6.18
N SER A 381 1.11 15.35 6.58
CA SER A 381 1.47 16.16 7.73
C SER A 381 1.28 15.38 9.04
N ILE A 382 2.26 15.48 9.94
CA ILE A 382 2.18 14.88 11.29
C ILE A 382 1.66 15.95 12.24
N ARG A 383 0.44 15.75 12.77
CA ARG A 383 -0.12 16.61 13.82
C ARG A 383 0.50 16.23 15.17
N GLY A 384 0.96 17.22 15.93
CA GLY A 384 1.71 17.01 17.17
C GLY A 384 0.94 16.28 18.29
N ASP A 385 -0.38 16.43 18.33
CA ASP A 385 -1.29 15.85 19.33
C ASP A 385 -1.82 14.46 18.95
N LYS A 386 -1.65 14.04 17.69
CA LYS A 386 -2.36 12.88 17.16
C LYS A 386 -1.90 11.56 17.77
N MET A 387 -0.60 11.42 18.07
CA MET A 387 -0.10 10.20 18.72
C MET A 387 -0.75 10.01 20.08
N ASP A 388 -0.78 11.06 20.90
CA ASP A 388 -1.37 11.04 22.23
C ASP A 388 -2.87 10.77 22.16
N ALA A 389 -3.57 11.37 21.19
CA ALA A 389 -4.98 11.11 20.94
C ALA A 389 -5.25 9.63 20.59
N LEU A 390 -4.41 9.00 19.76
CA LEU A 390 -4.57 7.58 19.41
C LEU A 390 -4.27 6.67 20.61
N LEU A 391 -3.24 6.98 21.40
CA LEU A 391 -2.90 6.23 22.62
C LEU A 391 -4.01 6.31 23.67
N ALA A 392 -4.65 7.48 23.81
CA ALA A 392 -5.78 7.66 24.73
C ALA A 392 -7.04 6.89 24.29
N ASN A 393 -7.23 6.69 22.99
CA ASN A 393 -8.41 6.04 22.41
C ASN A 393 -8.16 4.59 21.96
N LEU A 394 -7.17 3.92 22.57
CA LEU A 394 -6.94 2.50 22.33
C LEU A 394 -8.19 1.66 22.68
N PRO A 395 -8.52 0.63 21.87
CA PRO A 395 -9.64 -0.24 22.17
C PRO A 395 -9.45 -0.89 23.55
N TYR A 396 -10.51 -0.92 24.34
CA TYR A 396 -10.51 -1.53 25.68
C TYR A 396 -11.40 -2.77 25.75
N VAL A 397 -12.30 -2.96 24.79
CA VAL A 397 -13.11 -4.17 24.63
C VAL A 397 -13.01 -4.76 23.22
N VAL A 398 -13.23 -6.07 23.13
CA VAL A 398 -13.44 -6.80 21.88
C VAL A 398 -14.61 -7.77 22.05
N THR A 399 -15.51 -7.88 21.08
CA THR A 399 -16.61 -8.86 21.17
C THR A 399 -16.08 -10.29 21.15
N MET A 400 -16.72 -11.20 21.89
CA MET A 400 -16.32 -12.60 21.94
C MET A 400 -16.35 -13.30 20.58
N ALA A 401 -15.54 -14.35 20.44
CA ALA A 401 -15.58 -15.25 19.30
C ALA A 401 -16.98 -15.86 19.18
N ARG A 402 -17.56 -15.84 17.97
CA ARG A 402 -18.90 -16.32 17.68
C ARG A 402 -18.97 -16.93 16.30
N PRO A 403 -19.88 -17.87 16.03
CA PRO A 403 -20.24 -18.22 14.66
C PRO A 403 -20.79 -16.98 13.92
N ARG A 404 -20.58 -16.93 12.60
CA ARG A 404 -21.23 -15.90 11.78
C ARG A 404 -22.74 -16.07 11.83
N SER A 405 -23.46 -14.96 11.98
CA SER A 405 -24.92 -14.92 12.04
C SER A 405 -25.45 -13.63 11.43
N PRO A 406 -26.71 -13.59 10.94
CA PRO A 406 -27.33 -12.35 10.51
C PRO A 406 -27.29 -11.29 11.63
N THR A 407 -27.24 -10.01 11.25
CA THR A 407 -27.39 -8.94 12.24
C THR A 407 -28.75 -9.02 12.92
N VAL A 408 -28.76 -8.90 14.25
CA VAL A 408 -29.97 -9.02 15.09
C VAL A 408 -30.93 -7.84 14.86
N ILE A 409 -30.42 -6.71 14.34
CA ILE A 409 -31.21 -5.51 14.09
C ILE A 409 -31.41 -5.35 12.58
N VAL A 410 -32.66 -5.52 12.14
CA VAL A 410 -33.08 -5.07 10.81
C VAL A 410 -32.97 -3.56 10.80
N GLN A 411 -31.99 -2.98 10.10
CA GLN A 411 -31.78 -1.53 10.06
C GLN A 411 -32.98 -0.85 9.40
N PRO A 412 -33.91 -0.20 10.14
CA PRO A 412 -35.09 0.34 9.49
C PRO A 412 -34.79 1.68 8.85
N ASN A 413 -33.78 2.44 9.33
CA ASN A 413 -33.56 3.85 8.99
C ASN A 413 -32.13 4.38 9.23
N SER A 414 -31.07 3.58 9.00
CA SER A 414 -29.67 4.06 9.11
C SER A 414 -29.20 4.51 10.51
N SER A 415 -29.94 4.18 11.59
CA SER A 415 -29.64 4.61 12.96
C SER A 415 -28.68 3.69 13.74
N CYS A 416 -28.31 2.54 13.17
CA CYS A 416 -27.44 1.56 13.82
C CYS A 416 -26.05 1.62 13.21
N PRO A 417 -25.01 1.98 13.98
CA PRO A 417 -23.66 2.04 13.43
C PRO A 417 -23.21 0.66 12.93
N GLN A 418 -22.69 0.62 11.69
CA GLN A 418 -22.29 -0.62 11.01
C GLN A 418 -21.04 -1.25 11.64
N GLU A 419 -20.31 -0.45 12.42
CA GLU A 419 -19.15 -0.82 13.19
C GLU A 419 -19.48 -1.62 14.46
N CYS A 420 -20.74 -1.66 14.87
CA CYS A 420 -21.20 -2.30 16.09
C CYS A 420 -21.57 -3.77 15.89
N ILE A 421 -21.22 -4.59 16.88
CA ILE A 421 -21.71 -5.95 17.03
C ILE A 421 -22.61 -6.01 18.27
N TYR A 422 -23.90 -6.22 18.02
CA TYR A 422 -24.95 -6.12 19.02
C TYR A 422 -25.14 -7.40 19.82
N ASN A 423 -25.35 -7.27 21.13
CA ASN A 423 -25.71 -8.37 22.03
C ASN A 423 -24.71 -9.55 22.02
N TRP A 424 -23.41 -9.25 21.93
CA TRP A 424 -22.32 -10.25 21.94
C TRP A 424 -21.27 -9.89 22.98
N SER A 425 -21.72 -9.83 24.23
CA SER A 425 -20.97 -9.60 25.49
C SER A 425 -19.46 -9.40 25.28
N PRO A 426 -19.00 -8.15 25.19
CA PRO A 426 -17.60 -7.83 24.97
C PRO A 426 -16.72 -8.25 26.14
N VAL A 427 -15.48 -8.62 25.84
CA VAL A 427 -14.44 -8.91 26.83
C VAL A 427 -13.34 -7.87 26.78
N ASN A 428 -12.66 -7.66 27.91
CA ASN A 428 -11.57 -6.70 27.98
C ASN A 428 -10.40 -7.12 27.09
N VAL A 429 -9.87 -6.17 26.33
CA VAL A 429 -8.57 -6.31 25.67
C VAL A 429 -7.50 -6.39 26.76
N THR A 430 -6.67 -7.44 26.72
CA THR A 430 -5.64 -7.67 27.74
C THR A 430 -4.58 -6.57 27.75
N SER A 431 -3.89 -6.37 28.87
CA SER A 431 -2.80 -5.39 28.96
C SER A 431 -1.69 -5.64 27.94
N ALA A 432 -1.40 -6.92 27.62
CA ALA A 432 -0.41 -7.27 26.61
C ALA A 432 -0.86 -6.87 25.19
N GLN A 433 -2.14 -7.07 24.85
CA GLN A 433 -2.70 -6.62 23.57
C GLN A 433 -2.73 -5.09 23.48
N ARG A 434 -3.12 -4.39 24.55
CA ARG A 434 -3.09 -2.92 24.59
C ARG A 434 -1.68 -2.37 24.43
N GLU A 435 -0.68 -3.02 25.03
CA GLU A 435 0.72 -2.62 24.87
C GLU A 435 1.21 -2.87 23.44
N ALA A 436 0.82 -3.98 22.80
CA ALA A 436 1.15 -4.24 21.40
C ALA A 436 0.55 -3.16 20.47
N LEU A 437 -0.72 -2.78 20.68
CA LEU A 437 -1.37 -1.68 19.97
C LEU A 437 -0.63 -0.35 20.17
N ALA A 438 -0.31 -0.02 21.42
CA ALA A 438 0.41 1.21 21.77
C ALA A 438 1.82 1.24 21.13
N GLN A 439 2.52 0.11 21.13
CA GLN A 439 3.82 -0.02 20.49
C GLN A 439 3.70 0.18 18.99
N ARG A 440 2.67 -0.39 18.35
CA ARG A 440 2.45 -0.23 16.92
C ARG A 440 2.16 1.22 16.51
N ILE A 441 1.45 1.97 17.34
CA ILE A 441 1.28 3.43 17.17
C ILE A 441 2.66 4.12 17.19
N ARG A 442 3.44 3.90 18.25
CA ARG A 442 4.74 4.55 18.43
C ARG A 442 5.72 4.24 17.29
N ASP A 443 5.76 3.00 16.84
CA ASP A 443 6.59 2.57 15.71
C ASP A 443 6.19 3.33 14.43
N SER A 444 4.88 3.42 14.15
CA SER A 444 4.35 4.12 12.96
C SER A 444 4.69 5.61 12.97
N PHE A 445 4.56 6.27 14.12
CA PHE A 445 4.93 7.69 14.27
C PHE A 445 6.45 7.91 14.17
N SER A 446 7.25 6.99 14.72
CA SER A 446 8.71 7.05 14.60
C SER A 446 9.17 7.02 13.14
N VAL A 447 8.59 6.13 12.33
CA VAL A 447 8.89 6.05 10.90
C VAL A 447 8.43 7.30 10.15
N ALA A 448 7.22 7.79 10.44
CA ALA A 448 6.71 9.02 9.82
C ALA A 448 7.61 10.23 10.11
N ALA A 449 8.06 10.39 11.36
CA ALA A 449 8.97 11.47 11.74
C ALA A 449 10.33 11.37 11.03
N ALA A 450 10.85 10.15 10.88
CA ALA A 450 12.09 9.90 10.12
C ALA A 450 11.94 10.27 8.64
N LEU A 451 10.79 9.98 8.02
CA LEU A 451 10.48 10.35 6.64
C LEU A 451 10.38 11.87 6.46
N GLN A 452 9.68 12.57 7.37
CA GLN A 452 9.56 14.03 7.32
C GLN A 452 10.92 14.74 7.42
N THR A 453 11.83 14.19 8.24
CA THR A 453 13.21 14.69 8.39
C THR A 453 14.05 14.48 7.12
N GLN A 454 13.84 13.39 6.37
CA GLN A 454 14.53 13.17 5.10
C GLN A 454 14.03 14.12 4.01
N THR A 455 12.72 14.35 3.92
CA THR A 455 12.13 15.26 2.93
C THR A 455 12.60 16.70 3.11
N THR A 456 12.64 17.20 4.35
CA THR A 456 13.14 18.54 4.66
C THR A 456 14.60 18.72 4.25
N LYS A 457 15.47 17.75 4.56
CA LYS A 457 16.88 17.75 4.13
C LYS A 457 17.01 17.77 2.59
N SER A 458 16.23 16.95 1.88
CA SER A 458 16.26 16.89 0.41
C SER A 458 15.84 18.21 -0.24
N ASN A 459 14.76 18.82 0.24
CA ASN A 459 14.28 20.10 -0.28
C ASN A 459 15.30 21.23 -0.07
N SER A 460 15.98 21.26 1.08
CA SER A 460 17.06 22.22 1.32
C SER A 460 18.20 22.07 0.30
N VAL A 461 18.57 20.84 -0.08
CA VAL A 461 19.62 20.59 -1.10
C VAL A 461 19.18 21.08 -2.48
N LEU A 462 17.94 20.79 -2.90
CA LEU A 462 17.39 21.21 -4.19
C LEU A 462 17.31 22.74 -4.33
N VAL A 463 16.87 23.44 -3.26
CA VAL A 463 16.84 24.91 -3.25
C VAL A 463 18.25 25.48 -3.42
N VAL A 464 19.24 24.92 -2.72
CA VAL A 464 20.64 25.38 -2.82
C VAL A 464 21.23 25.12 -4.21
N LEU A 465 20.97 23.95 -4.81
CA LEU A 465 21.40 23.65 -6.18
C LEU A 465 20.72 24.56 -7.22
N GLY A 466 19.42 24.82 -7.07
CA GLY A 466 18.68 25.74 -7.92
C GLY A 466 19.21 27.17 -7.84
N VAL A 467 19.46 27.68 -6.63
CA VAL A 467 20.10 29.00 -6.42
C VAL A 467 21.50 29.04 -7.02
N GLY A 468 22.28 27.96 -6.87
CA GLY A 468 23.61 27.83 -7.48
C GLY A 468 23.56 27.90 -9.01
N LEU A 469 22.64 27.18 -9.66
CA LEU A 469 22.45 27.19 -11.11
C LEU A 469 21.98 28.55 -11.63
N VAL A 470 21.07 29.22 -10.91
CA VAL A 470 20.62 30.58 -11.25
C VAL A 470 21.77 31.59 -11.12
N ALA A 471 22.58 31.50 -10.07
CA ALA A 471 23.76 32.35 -9.90
C ALA A 471 24.78 32.15 -11.04
N VAL A 472 25.02 30.90 -11.44
CA VAL A 472 25.86 30.57 -12.59
C VAL A 472 25.29 31.14 -13.89
N TYR A 473 23.99 30.96 -14.14
CA TYR A 473 23.32 31.49 -15.33
C TYR A 473 23.40 33.02 -15.38
N VAL A 474 23.16 33.71 -14.26
CA VAL A 474 23.26 35.17 -14.18
C VAL A 474 24.69 35.63 -14.43
N ALA A 475 25.70 34.97 -13.84
CA ALA A 475 27.10 35.29 -14.07
C ALA A 475 27.50 35.11 -15.55
N VAL A 476 27.12 33.99 -16.16
CA VAL A 476 27.38 33.70 -17.58
C VAL A 476 26.67 34.70 -18.49
N ARG A 477 25.40 35.02 -18.22
CA ARG A 477 24.64 36.04 -18.97
C ARG A 477 25.26 37.43 -18.84
N HIS A 478 25.72 37.81 -17.65
CA HIS A 478 26.33 39.12 -17.43
C HIS A 478 27.68 39.25 -18.14
N VAL A 479 28.44 38.16 -18.25
CA VAL A 479 29.67 38.10 -19.06
C VAL A 479 29.34 38.16 -20.56
N LEU A 480 28.35 37.40 -21.04
CA LEU A 480 27.93 37.42 -22.45
C LEU A 480 27.44 38.81 -22.90
N LEU A 481 26.66 39.50 -22.06
CA LEU A 481 26.17 40.85 -22.34
C LEU A 481 27.26 41.94 -22.37
N ARG A 482 28.45 41.68 -21.79
CA ARG A 482 29.59 42.60 -21.85
C ARG A 482 30.59 42.27 -22.96
N VAL A 483 30.50 41.08 -23.55
CA VAL A 483 31.42 40.60 -24.60
C VAL A 483 30.79 40.66 -26.00
N LEU A 484 29.46 40.65 -26.10
CA LEU A 484 28.76 40.86 -27.37
C LEU A 484 28.66 42.37 -27.67
N PRO A 485 29.06 42.84 -28.87
CA PRO A 485 28.82 44.21 -29.27
C PRO A 485 27.31 44.45 -29.31
N GLN A 486 26.82 45.53 -28.70
CA GLN A 486 25.44 45.97 -28.90
C GLN A 486 25.30 46.41 -30.36
N THR A 487 24.71 45.56 -31.18
CA THR A 487 24.20 45.90 -32.52
C THR A 487 22.75 46.32 -32.43
#